data_AF-A0AA96MKJ0-F1
#
_entry.id   AF-A0AA96MKJ0-F1
#
_cell.length_a   1.000
_cell.length_b   1.000
_cell.length_c   1.000
_cell.angle_alpha   90.00
_cell.angle_beta   90.00
_cell.angle_gamma   90.00
#
_symmetry.space_group_name_H-M   'P 1'
#
loop_
_entity.id
_entity.type
_entity.pdbx_description
1 polymer ?
#
loop_
_entity_poly.entity_id
_entity_poly.type
_entity_poly.pdbx_seq_one_letter_code
_entity_poly.pdbx_strand_id
1 'polypeptide(L)'
;MRKLLLQNVWWPLFGNLDHLHPEYEVYDWNRKSQFLDFAFLPPYGRFGLECDGYQSHVKDMDRERFSYSLNRDTFLSGLGWTIIHFSFDDVQNRPEICRMLLQMVIAPSLIRTPPRESLSPQERELIKLAWSQEKGLRPKDVMLHYKMNFRTARKQLQELVRKGQLRPVTCNSYICYYAPVEGLSDKFV
;
A
#
# COMPACT_ATOMS: atom_id res chain seq x y z
N MET A 1 -8.71 20.86 -15.24
CA MET A 1 -7.39 20.64 -14.63
C MET A 1 -7.24 19.20 -14.10
N ARG A 2 -7.84 18.84 -12.96
CA ARG A 2 -7.83 17.46 -12.38
C ARG A 2 -8.04 16.31 -13.38
N LYS A 3 -9.03 16.44 -14.27
CA LYS A 3 -9.34 15.42 -15.28
C LYS A 3 -8.17 15.14 -16.23
N LEU A 4 -7.41 16.17 -16.62
CA LEU A 4 -6.24 16.03 -17.50
C LEU A 4 -5.09 15.33 -16.77
N LEU A 5 -4.91 15.60 -15.47
CA LEU A 5 -3.93 14.88 -14.65
C LEU A 5 -4.22 13.37 -14.63
N LEU A 6 -5.48 12.99 -14.46
CA LEU A 6 -5.87 11.58 -14.53
C LEU A 6 -5.62 10.98 -15.92
N GLN A 7 -6.05 11.66 -16.98
CA GLN A 7 -6.02 11.13 -18.34
C GLN A 7 -4.60 11.04 -18.91
N ASN A 8 -3.78 12.07 -18.70
CA ASN A 8 -2.49 12.20 -19.35
C ASN A 8 -1.33 11.69 -18.49
N VAL A 9 -1.48 11.67 -17.16
CA VAL A 9 -0.40 11.30 -16.23
C VAL A 9 -0.72 10.02 -15.49
N TRP A 10 -1.83 9.97 -14.74
CA TRP A 10 -2.15 8.82 -13.88
C TRP A 10 -2.47 7.55 -14.67
N TRP A 11 -3.47 7.61 -15.55
CA TRP A 11 -3.98 6.45 -16.29
C TRP A 11 -2.89 5.77 -17.15
N PRO A 12 -2.03 6.50 -17.89
CA PRO A 12 -0.96 5.88 -18.66
C PRO A 12 0.13 5.22 -17.80
N LEU A 13 0.27 5.60 -16.52
CA LEU A 13 1.26 5.00 -15.61
C LEU A 13 0.72 3.78 -14.87
N PHE A 14 -0.50 3.87 -14.34
CA PHE A 14 -1.04 2.86 -13.42
C PHE A 14 -2.12 1.97 -14.05
N GLY A 15 -2.86 2.48 -15.04
CA GLY A 15 -3.93 1.72 -15.73
C GLY A 15 -5.13 1.34 -14.85
N ASN A 16 -5.22 1.85 -13.63
CA ASN A 16 -6.31 1.65 -12.68
C ASN A 16 -6.45 2.88 -11.76
N LEU A 17 -7.45 2.87 -10.87
CA LEU A 17 -7.70 3.94 -9.89
C LEU A 17 -7.54 3.43 -8.45
N ASP A 18 -6.85 2.30 -8.26
CA ASP A 18 -6.71 1.68 -6.95
C ASP A 18 -5.97 2.61 -6.00
N HIS A 19 -6.50 2.75 -4.78
CA HIS A 19 -5.97 3.62 -3.73
C HIS A 19 -5.92 5.12 -4.08
N LEU A 20 -6.53 5.53 -5.19
CA LEU A 20 -6.62 6.93 -5.59
C LEU A 20 -7.96 7.53 -5.18
N HIS A 21 -7.92 8.60 -4.40
CA HIS A 21 -9.08 9.28 -3.86
C HIS A 21 -9.15 10.71 -4.39
N PRO A 22 -10.17 11.08 -5.18
CA PRO A 22 -10.35 12.46 -5.62
C PRO A 22 -10.81 13.34 -4.45
N GLU A 23 -10.47 14.63 -4.50
CA GLU A 23 -10.98 15.66 -3.57
C GLU A 23 -10.86 15.21 -2.10
N TYR A 24 -9.66 14.76 -1.72
CA TYR A 24 -9.42 14.15 -0.42
C TYR A 24 -9.25 15.23 0.66
N GLU A 25 -10.08 15.18 1.70
CA GLU A 25 -10.03 16.12 2.82
C GLU A 25 -8.80 15.87 3.71
N VAL A 26 -8.05 16.93 3.96
CA VAL A 26 -6.96 17.00 4.93
C VAL A 26 -7.16 18.19 5.86
N TYR A 27 -6.76 18.03 7.12
CA TYR A 27 -6.76 19.13 8.07
C TYR A 27 -5.39 19.80 8.10
N ASP A 28 -5.39 21.13 8.19
CA ASP A 28 -4.17 21.89 8.49
C ASP A 28 -3.89 21.97 10.01
N TRP A 29 -2.82 22.68 10.38
CA TRP A 29 -2.41 22.88 11.77
C TRP A 29 -3.44 23.67 12.61
N ASN A 30 -4.33 24.40 11.94
CA ASN A 30 -5.43 25.16 12.54
C ASN A 30 -6.77 24.43 12.46
N ARG A 31 -6.79 23.13 12.12
CA ARG A 31 -7.99 22.31 11.92
C ARG A 31 -8.93 22.81 10.83
N LYS A 32 -8.44 23.62 9.90
CA LYS A 32 -9.19 24.03 8.72
C LYS A 32 -9.15 22.90 7.71
N SER A 33 -10.33 22.56 7.18
CA SER A 33 -10.48 21.61 6.09
C SER A 33 -9.86 22.17 4.81
N GLN A 34 -9.05 21.35 4.16
CA GLN A 34 -8.49 21.58 2.84
C GLN A 34 -8.61 20.31 1.99
N PHE A 35 -8.56 20.45 0.68
CA PHE A 35 -8.77 19.34 -0.23
C PHE A 35 -7.57 19.20 -1.17
N LEU A 36 -7.03 18.00 -1.25
CA LEU A 36 -6.07 17.61 -2.27
C LEU A 36 -6.84 17.27 -3.56
N ASP A 37 -6.30 17.61 -4.72
CA ASP A 37 -6.92 17.21 -6.00
C ASP A 37 -7.07 15.69 -6.06
N PHE A 38 -6.00 14.96 -5.73
CA PHE A 38 -6.04 13.52 -5.46
C PHE A 38 -5.13 13.14 -4.29
N ALA A 39 -5.58 12.18 -3.48
CA ALA A 39 -4.72 11.45 -2.55
C ALA A 39 -4.50 10.03 -3.06
N PHE A 40 -3.23 9.64 -3.20
CA PHE A 40 -2.86 8.24 -3.45
C PHE A 40 -2.36 7.62 -2.15
N LEU A 41 -3.08 6.59 -1.69
CA LEU A 41 -2.92 5.95 -0.39
C LEU A 41 -2.63 4.44 -0.53
N PRO A 42 -1.50 4.06 -1.16
CA PRO A 42 -1.08 2.66 -1.22
C PRO A 42 -0.77 2.14 0.19
N PRO A 43 -0.54 0.83 0.36
CA PRO A 43 -0.20 0.25 1.67
C PRO A 43 0.98 0.94 2.39
N TYR A 44 1.91 1.51 1.63
CA TYR A 44 3.05 2.26 2.15
C TYR A 44 3.15 3.63 1.48
N GLY A 45 2.97 4.68 2.27
CA GLY A 45 3.09 6.07 1.82
C GLY A 45 1.75 6.79 1.77
N ARG A 46 1.83 8.12 1.72
CA ARG A 46 0.68 9.02 1.54
C ARG A 46 1.11 10.10 0.57
N PHE A 47 0.48 10.14 -0.60
CA PHE A 47 0.87 11.06 -1.66
C PHE A 47 -0.29 12.00 -1.95
N GLY A 48 -0.03 13.30 -1.91
CA GLY A 48 -0.96 14.31 -2.41
C GLY A 48 -0.54 14.73 -3.80
N LEU A 49 -1.43 14.63 -4.77
CA LEU A 49 -1.20 15.09 -6.14
C LEU A 49 -2.00 16.36 -6.34
N GLU A 50 -1.32 17.44 -6.70
CA GLU A 50 -1.93 18.74 -6.97
C GLU A 50 -1.63 19.17 -8.39
N CYS A 51 -2.66 19.68 -9.07
CA CYS A 51 -2.55 20.22 -10.39
C CYS A 51 -2.75 21.74 -10.28
N ASP A 52 -1.65 22.49 -10.44
CA ASP A 52 -1.61 23.94 -10.23
C ASP A 52 -1.68 24.73 -11.54
N GLY A 53 -2.77 25.47 -11.71
CA GLY A 53 -2.94 26.36 -12.86
C GLY A 53 -2.08 27.61 -12.70
N TYR A 54 -1.42 28.03 -13.78
CA TYR A 54 -0.79 29.35 -13.81
C TYR A 54 -1.86 30.42 -14.00
N GLN A 55 -2.50 30.85 -12.91
CA GLN A 55 -3.32 32.07 -12.96
C GLN A 55 -2.39 33.28 -12.89
N SER A 56 -2.67 34.31 -13.70
CA SER A 56 -2.04 35.64 -13.63
C SER A 56 -2.06 36.26 -12.21
N HIS A 57 -2.83 35.68 -11.29
CA HIS A 57 -2.87 35.95 -9.86
C HIS A 57 -1.61 35.58 -9.05
N VAL A 58 -0.55 34.99 -9.62
CA VAL A 58 0.74 34.90 -8.88
C VAL A 58 1.27 36.31 -8.53
N LYS A 59 0.89 37.34 -9.31
CA LYS A 59 1.15 38.75 -8.98
C LYS A 59 0.21 39.34 -7.92
N ASP A 60 -1.02 38.82 -7.79
CA ASP A 60 -2.01 39.26 -6.80
C ASP A 60 -2.07 38.34 -5.57
N MET A 61 -1.18 37.35 -5.50
CA MET A 61 -1.09 36.44 -4.37
C MET A 61 -0.58 37.25 -3.18
N ASP A 62 -1.50 37.59 -2.28
CA ASP A 62 -1.16 38.24 -1.03
C ASP A 62 -0.12 37.40 -0.28
N ARG A 63 0.87 38.06 0.35
CA ARG A 63 2.01 37.44 1.01
C ARG A 63 1.56 36.40 2.05
N GLU A 64 0.42 36.65 2.69
CA GLU A 64 -0.18 35.72 3.63
C GLU A 64 -0.63 34.41 2.99
N ARG A 65 -1.22 34.44 1.79
CA ARG A 65 -1.65 33.23 1.07
C ARG A 65 -0.45 32.39 0.64
N PHE A 66 0.61 33.04 0.18
CA PHE A 66 1.86 32.36 -0.16
C PHE A 66 2.48 31.69 1.07
N SER A 67 2.62 32.43 2.17
CA SER A 67 3.12 31.88 3.43
C SER A 67 2.27 30.72 3.95
N TYR A 68 0.94 30.83 3.84
CA TYR A 68 0.02 29.78 4.22
C TYR A 68 0.20 28.51 3.39
N SER A 69 0.38 28.62 2.06
CA SER A 69 0.64 27.47 1.18
C SER A 69 1.92 26.74 1.58
N LEU A 70 3.01 27.47 1.84
CA LEU A 70 4.28 26.87 2.28
C LEU A 70 4.15 26.18 3.65
N ASN A 71 3.46 26.81 4.59
CA ASN A 71 3.23 26.23 5.91
C ASN A 71 2.37 24.96 5.84
N ARG A 72 1.40 24.93 4.91
CA ARG A 72 0.56 23.75 4.66
C ARG A 72 1.38 22.59 4.14
N ASP A 73 2.20 22.81 3.12
CA ASP A 73 3.01 21.72 2.55
C ASP A 73 4.01 21.20 3.59
N THR A 74 4.59 22.11 4.38
CA THR A 74 5.46 21.76 5.50
C THR A 74 4.73 20.94 6.56
N PHE A 75 3.51 21.34 6.92
CA PHE A 75 2.69 20.63 7.90
C PHE A 75 2.30 19.23 7.42
N LEU A 76 1.81 19.10 6.18
CA LEU A 76 1.46 17.81 5.59
C LEU A 76 2.69 16.91 5.48
N SER A 77 3.85 17.47 5.12
CA SER A 77 5.12 16.75 5.11
C SER A 77 5.50 16.22 6.50
N GLY A 78 5.30 17.02 7.55
CA GLY A 78 5.47 16.60 8.95
C GLY A 78 4.54 15.45 9.36
N LEU A 79 3.37 15.34 8.73
CA LEU A 79 2.42 14.22 8.92
C LEU A 79 2.72 13.00 8.02
N GLY A 80 3.84 13.01 7.30
CA GLY A 80 4.27 11.92 6.43
C GLY A 80 3.62 11.91 5.05
N TRP A 81 3.01 13.02 4.63
CA TRP A 81 2.57 13.19 3.25
C TRP A 81 3.74 13.60 2.36
N THR A 82 3.75 13.09 1.12
CA THR A 82 4.58 13.62 0.04
C THR A 82 3.66 14.34 -0.93
N ILE A 83 3.70 15.67 -0.93
CA ILE A 83 2.89 16.49 -1.84
C ILE A 83 3.67 16.70 -3.15
N ILE A 84 3.02 16.42 -4.28
CA ILE A 84 3.59 16.45 -5.62
C ILE A 84 2.74 17.43 -6.44
N HIS A 85 3.36 18.53 -6.83
CA HIS A 85 2.75 19.59 -7.63
C HIS A 85 3.10 19.40 -9.11
N PHE A 86 2.09 19.46 -9.97
CA PHE A 86 2.27 19.54 -11.42
C PHE A 86 1.61 20.80 -11.96
N SER A 87 2.32 21.54 -12.80
CA SER A 87 1.71 22.66 -13.52
C SER A 87 0.68 22.17 -14.54
N PHE A 88 -0.36 22.96 -14.79
CA PHE A 88 -1.33 22.67 -15.85
C PHE A 88 -0.65 22.47 -17.20
N ASP A 89 0.30 23.36 -17.50
CA ASP A 89 0.98 23.40 -18.78
C ASP A 89 1.83 22.15 -19.00
N ASP A 90 2.43 21.60 -17.95
CA ASP A 90 3.17 20.33 -18.05
C ASP A 90 2.23 19.14 -18.22
N VAL A 91 1.13 19.07 -17.46
CA VAL A 91 0.14 18.00 -17.61
C VAL A 91 -0.48 17.99 -19.01
N GLN A 92 -0.65 19.17 -19.62
CA GLN A 92 -1.22 19.31 -20.95
C GLN A 92 -0.18 19.08 -22.06
N ASN A 93 0.98 19.74 -21.98
CA ASN A 93 1.91 19.86 -23.10
C ASN A 93 3.15 18.95 -22.97
N ARG A 94 3.52 18.52 -21.76
CA ARG A 94 4.70 17.70 -21.46
C ARG A 94 4.39 16.56 -20.47
N PRO A 95 3.31 15.77 -20.65
CA PRO A 95 2.86 14.81 -19.65
C PRO A 95 3.87 13.68 -19.37
N GLU A 96 4.79 13.39 -20.30
CA GLU A 96 5.92 12.48 -20.09
C GLU A 96 6.84 12.91 -18.95
N ILE A 97 7.08 14.21 -18.77
CA ILE A 97 7.89 14.72 -17.66
C ILE A 97 7.14 14.49 -16.34
N CYS A 98 5.85 14.83 -16.29
CA CYS A 98 5.02 14.56 -15.11
C CYS A 98 5.03 13.07 -14.75
N ARG A 99 4.91 12.20 -15.74
CA ARG A 99 4.92 10.74 -15.55
C ARG A 99 6.25 10.24 -14.98
N MET A 100 7.37 10.67 -15.56
CA MET A 100 8.70 10.33 -15.07
C MET A 100 8.88 10.78 -13.61
N LEU A 101 8.54 12.02 -13.29
CA LEU A 101 8.67 12.57 -11.93
C LEU A 101 7.76 11.83 -10.94
N LEU A 102 6.50 11.58 -11.32
CA LEU A 102 5.56 10.83 -10.49
C LEU A 102 6.10 9.43 -10.17
N GLN A 103 6.62 8.74 -11.19
CA GLN A 103 7.20 7.41 -11.03
C GLN A 103 8.43 7.44 -10.10
N MET A 104 9.34 8.41 -10.26
CA MET A 104 10.52 8.54 -9.40
C MET A 104 10.16 8.73 -7.93
N VAL A 105 9.11 9.50 -7.63
CA VAL A 105 8.67 9.75 -6.26
C VAL A 105 7.94 8.54 -5.66
N ILE A 106 7.05 7.90 -6.44
CA ILE A 106 6.19 6.83 -5.92
C ILE A 106 6.89 5.46 -5.90
N ALA A 107 7.75 5.15 -6.88
CA ALA A 107 8.32 3.80 -7.03
C ALA A 107 8.99 3.25 -5.76
N PRO A 108 9.79 4.01 -4.99
CA PRO A 108 10.38 3.51 -3.75
C PRO A 108 9.35 3.03 -2.72
N SER A 109 8.16 3.63 -2.70
CA SER A 109 7.08 3.27 -1.79
C SER A 109 6.32 2.02 -2.23
N LEU A 110 6.26 1.75 -3.55
CA LEU A 110 5.62 0.56 -4.11
C LEU A 110 6.54 -0.67 -4.06
N ILE A 111 7.85 -0.47 -4.18
CA ILE A 111 8.87 -1.54 -4.07
C ILE A 111 9.01 -2.03 -2.63
N ARG A 112 8.64 -1.20 -1.64
CA ARG A 112 8.46 -1.65 -0.27
C ARG A 112 7.36 -2.70 -0.26
N THR A 113 7.79 -3.95 -0.41
CA THR A 113 7.01 -5.09 -0.02
C THR A 113 6.55 -4.77 1.39
N PRO A 114 5.28 -5.03 1.74
CA PRO A 114 4.93 -5.07 3.14
C PRO A 114 6.02 -5.82 3.91
N PRO A 115 6.28 -5.52 5.20
CA PRO A 115 6.73 -6.58 6.05
C PRO A 115 5.65 -7.65 5.86
N ARG A 116 5.86 -8.60 4.92
CA ARG A 116 5.09 -9.84 4.84
C ARG A 116 5.08 -10.27 6.27
N GLU A 117 3.94 -10.22 6.96
CA GLU A 117 3.86 -10.32 8.42
C GLU A 117 4.98 -11.25 8.90
N SER A 118 6.06 -10.66 9.44
CA SER A 118 7.38 -11.30 9.35
C SER A 118 7.26 -12.68 9.96
N LEU A 119 7.37 -13.71 9.11
CA LEU A 119 7.20 -15.08 9.59
C LEU A 119 8.28 -15.29 10.64
N SER A 120 7.84 -15.54 11.87
CA SER A 120 8.72 -15.94 12.95
C SER A 120 9.50 -17.18 12.51
N PRO A 121 10.70 -17.44 13.07
CA PRO A 121 11.45 -18.65 12.77
C PRO A 121 10.59 -19.92 12.90
N GLN A 122 9.72 -19.97 13.92
CA GLN A 122 8.78 -21.06 14.12
C GLN A 122 7.75 -21.20 12.99
N GLU A 123 7.19 -20.10 12.50
CA GLU A 123 6.24 -20.11 11.38
C GLU A 123 6.89 -20.58 10.07
N ARG A 124 8.15 -20.21 9.83
CA ARG A 124 8.91 -20.70 8.66
C ARG A 124 9.14 -22.21 8.73
N GLU A 125 9.51 -22.72 9.90
CA GLU A 125 9.68 -24.16 10.09
C GLU A 125 8.35 -24.92 9.94
N LEU A 126 7.23 -24.36 10.41
CA LEU A 126 5.90 -24.93 10.19
C LEU A 126 5.52 -25.00 8.71
N ILE A 127 5.84 -23.96 7.94
CA ILE A 127 5.60 -23.94 6.50
C ILE A 127 6.47 -25.00 5.81
N LYS A 128 7.77 -25.08 6.13
CA LYS A 128 8.66 -26.14 5.61
C LYS A 128 8.14 -27.53 5.93
N LEU A 129 7.65 -27.75 7.16
CA LEU A 129 7.03 -29.00 7.56
C LEU A 129 5.76 -29.28 6.76
N ALA A 130 4.97 -28.27 6.42
CA ALA A 130 3.78 -28.44 5.59
C ALA A 130 4.15 -28.81 4.14
N TRP A 131 5.25 -28.29 3.60
CA TRP A 131 5.79 -28.64 2.29
C TRP A 131 6.39 -30.05 2.24
N SER A 132 6.93 -30.56 3.34
CA SER A 132 7.49 -31.92 3.40
C SER A 132 6.44 -33.03 3.54
N GLN A 133 5.16 -32.68 3.75
CA GLN A 133 4.06 -33.62 3.89
C GLN A 133 3.23 -33.69 2.60
N GLU A 134 3.04 -34.89 2.05
CA GLU A 134 2.28 -35.10 0.78
C GLU A 134 0.85 -34.54 0.83
N LYS A 135 0.21 -34.57 2.00
CA LYS A 135 -1.18 -34.16 2.19
C LYS A 135 -1.31 -32.85 2.96
N GLY A 136 -0.23 -32.13 3.23
CA GLY A 136 -0.25 -30.96 4.13
C GLY A 136 -0.34 -31.33 5.62
N LEU A 137 -0.54 -30.32 6.45
CA LEU A 137 -0.31 -30.40 7.90
C LEU A 137 -1.61 -30.51 8.70
N ARG A 138 -1.74 -31.48 9.61
CA ARG A 138 -2.84 -31.53 10.58
C ARG A 138 -2.38 -30.92 11.92
N PRO A 139 -3.32 -30.42 12.75
CA PRO A 139 -2.98 -29.97 14.10
C PRO A 139 -2.23 -31.02 14.93
N LYS A 140 -2.55 -32.31 14.75
CA LYS A 140 -1.85 -33.43 15.41
C LYS A 140 -0.37 -33.50 15.03
N ASP A 141 -0.02 -33.20 13.78
CA ASP A 141 1.36 -33.25 13.30
C ASP A 141 2.19 -32.11 13.93
N VAL A 142 1.59 -30.91 14.07
CA VAL A 142 2.18 -29.77 14.81
C VAL A 142 2.38 -30.10 16.29
N MET A 143 1.36 -30.68 16.93
CA MET A 143 1.42 -31.05 18.34
C MET A 143 2.57 -32.01 18.61
N LEU A 144 2.75 -33.02 17.75
CA LEU A 144 3.81 -34.01 17.90
C LEU A 144 5.19 -33.41 17.66
N HIS A 145 5.34 -32.59 16.61
CA HIS A 145 6.63 -32.03 16.23
C HIS A 145 7.16 -31.00 17.23
N TYR A 146 6.28 -30.15 17.77
CA TYR A 146 6.65 -29.06 18.68
C TYR A 146 6.24 -29.29 20.14
N LYS A 147 5.75 -30.49 20.49
CA LYS A 147 5.30 -30.87 21.84
C LYS A 147 4.35 -29.84 22.47
N MET A 148 3.36 -29.40 21.70
CA MET A 148 2.39 -28.38 22.15
C MET A 148 0.96 -28.92 22.20
N ASN A 149 0.08 -28.21 22.90
CA ASN A 149 -1.33 -28.58 22.97
C ASN A 149 -2.09 -28.25 21.67
N PHE A 150 -3.24 -28.88 21.49
CA PHE A 150 -4.09 -28.74 20.30
C PHE A 150 -4.55 -27.29 20.06
N ARG A 151 -4.87 -26.54 21.11
CA ARG A 151 -5.35 -25.15 21.00
C ARG A 151 -4.26 -24.24 20.42
N THR A 152 -3.02 -24.38 20.89
CA THR A 152 -1.87 -23.64 20.37
C THR A 152 -1.55 -24.04 18.92
N ALA A 153 -1.53 -25.34 18.62
CA ALA A 153 -1.29 -25.85 17.27
C ALA A 153 -2.33 -25.33 16.26
N ARG A 154 -3.62 -25.39 16.61
CA ARG A 154 -4.70 -24.86 15.78
C ARG A 154 -4.59 -23.35 15.59
N LYS A 155 -4.27 -22.59 16.65
CA LYS A 155 -4.09 -21.14 16.56
C LYS A 155 -2.97 -20.77 15.59
N GLN A 156 -1.82 -21.45 15.67
CA GLN A 156 -0.70 -21.19 14.76
C GLN A 156 -1.04 -21.49 13.29
N LEU A 157 -1.76 -22.58 13.04
CA LEU A 157 -2.20 -22.93 11.69
C LEU A 157 -3.22 -21.92 11.13
N GLN A 158 -4.20 -21.50 11.94
CA GLN A 158 -5.16 -20.47 11.55
C GLN A 158 -4.50 -19.12 11.29
N GLU A 159 -3.47 -18.78 12.09
CA GLU A 159 -2.70 -17.57 11.86
C GLU A 159 -2.00 -17.65 10.50
N LEU A 160 -1.32 -18.76 10.17
CA LEU A 160 -0.72 -18.97 8.86
C LEU A 160 -1.72 -18.95 7.68
N VAL A 161 -2.98 -19.34 7.91
CA VAL A 161 -4.07 -19.13 6.93
C VAL A 161 -4.40 -17.64 6.79
N ARG A 162 -4.52 -16.91 7.91
CA ARG A 162 -4.74 -15.45 7.91
C ARG A 162 -3.62 -14.72 7.16
N LYS A 163 -2.37 -15.20 7.30
CA LYS A 163 -1.18 -14.69 6.59
C LYS A 163 -1.10 -15.12 5.12
N GLY A 164 -2.06 -15.89 4.62
CA GLY A 164 -2.08 -16.42 3.25
C GLY A 164 -0.97 -17.41 2.92
N GLN A 165 -0.32 -18.02 3.93
CA GLN A 165 0.74 -19.01 3.71
C GLN A 165 0.20 -20.44 3.57
N LEU A 166 -0.90 -20.73 4.26
CA LEU A 166 -1.60 -22.02 4.20
C LEU A 166 -3.05 -21.81 3.76
N ARG A 167 -3.65 -22.86 3.19
CA ARG A 167 -5.09 -22.97 2.93
C ARG A 167 -5.69 -24.14 3.73
N PRO A 168 -6.85 -23.97 4.36
CA PRO A 168 -7.55 -25.09 4.98
C PRO A 168 -8.15 -25.98 3.90
N VAL A 169 -8.02 -27.29 4.05
CA VAL A 169 -8.72 -28.29 3.23
C VAL A 169 -9.79 -28.94 4.07
N THR A 170 -11.03 -28.83 3.62
CA THR A 170 -12.21 -29.33 4.34
C THR A 170 -12.73 -30.63 3.72
N CYS A 171 -13.23 -31.53 4.57
CA CYS A 171 -14.05 -32.67 4.16
C CYS A 171 -15.33 -32.65 5.00
N ASN A 172 -16.49 -32.69 4.35
CA ASN A 172 -17.80 -32.68 5.00
C ASN A 172 -17.92 -31.66 6.14
N SER A 173 -17.61 -30.39 5.85
CA SER A 173 -17.65 -29.22 6.76
C SER A 173 -16.56 -29.11 7.83
N TYR A 174 -15.69 -30.12 8.02
CA TYR A 174 -14.58 -30.06 8.97
C TYR A 174 -13.24 -29.81 8.27
N ILE A 175 -12.37 -28.97 8.87
CA ILE A 175 -10.99 -28.80 8.39
C ILE A 175 -10.22 -30.10 8.67
N CYS A 176 -9.79 -30.78 7.62
CA CYS A 176 -9.01 -32.01 7.71
C CYS A 176 -7.52 -31.72 7.90
N TYR A 177 -6.97 -30.80 7.12
CA TYR A 177 -5.56 -30.44 7.11
C TYR A 177 -5.36 -29.06 6.49
N TYR A 178 -4.14 -28.54 6.59
CA TYR A 178 -3.72 -27.25 6.06
C TYR A 178 -2.63 -27.47 5.01
N ALA A 179 -2.91 -27.12 3.76
CA ALA A 179 -1.96 -27.27 2.67
C ALA A 179 -1.23 -25.95 2.39
N PRO A 180 0.04 -25.96 1.94
CA PRO A 180 0.68 -24.77 1.41
C PRO A 180 -0.12 -24.17 0.23
N VAL A 181 -0.08 -22.85 0.09
CA VAL A 181 -0.63 -22.17 -1.09
C VAL A 181 0.38 -22.31 -2.24
N GLU A 182 -0.05 -22.91 -3.37
CA GLU A 182 0.77 -23.11 -4.56
C GLU A 182 1.21 -21.76 -5.17
N GLY A 183 2.47 -21.65 -5.61
CA GLY A 183 3.08 -20.40 -6.10
C GLY A 183 3.92 -19.62 -5.07
N LEU A 184 4.13 -20.16 -3.86
CA LEU A 184 5.00 -19.59 -2.82
C LEU A 184 6.36 -20.30 -2.68
N SER A 185 6.66 -21.32 -3.48
CA SER A 185 7.86 -22.16 -3.36
C SER A 185 9.18 -21.40 -3.55
N ASP A 186 9.20 -20.38 -4.41
CA ASP A 186 10.40 -19.59 -4.72
C ASP A 186 10.81 -18.60 -3.61
N LYS A 187 10.19 -18.70 -2.42
CA LYS A 187 10.35 -17.75 -1.31
C LYS A 187 11.19 -18.30 -0.14
N PHE A 188 11.70 -19.53 -0.26
CA PHE A 188 12.44 -20.22 0.80
C PHE A 188 13.78 -20.80 0.35
N VAL A 189 14.25 -20.45 -0.86
CA VAL A 189 15.64 -20.64 -1.31
C VAL A 189 16.42 -19.36 -1.06
#